data_AF-A0A2V7DNW0-F1
#
_entry.id   AF-A0A2V7DNW0-F1
#
_cell.length_a   1.000
_cell.length_b   1.000
_cell.length_c   1.000
_cell.angle_alpha   90.00
_cell.angle_beta   90.00
_cell.angle_gamma   90.00
#
_symmetry.space_group_name_H-M   'P 1'
#
loop_
_entity.id
_entity.type
_entity.pdbx_description
1 polymer ?
#
loop_
_entity_poly.entity_id
_entity_poly.type
_entity_poly.pdbx_seq_one_letter_code
_entity_poly.pdbx_strand_id
1 'polypeptide(L)'
;MSVLAFLFFLRVLGQALVAFFDVRRLPAMAEWYSGLLPYPLLLPIQVVILLAQAKISTDVFRRTGWLARRHSRAGRALRWLSILYFSGMALRYAITMAWYPERRWLGTGTIPIVFHWVLAAYLYTLGRYVGRRDAR
;
A
#
# COMPACT_ATOMS: atom_id res chain seq x y z
N MET A 1 9.94 -2.36 -7.08
CA MET A 1 9.70 -1.33 -6.04
C MET A 1 8.95 -0.14 -6.62
N SER A 2 9.49 0.52 -7.65
CA SER A 2 8.88 1.68 -8.28
C SER A 2 7.48 1.42 -8.85
N VAL A 3 7.22 0.26 -9.46
CA VAL A 3 5.88 -0.13 -9.95
C VAL A 3 4.85 -0.17 -8.82
N LEU A 4 5.19 -0.74 -7.66
CA LEU A 4 4.28 -0.84 -6.52
C LEU A 4 4.00 0.53 -5.88
N ALA A 5 5.02 1.40 -5.81
CA ALA A 5 4.84 2.78 -5.38
C ALA A 5 3.95 3.55 -6.37
N PHE A 6 4.13 3.34 -7.67
CA PHE A 6 3.30 3.94 -8.72
C PHE A 6 1.84 3.46 -8.65
N LEU A 7 1.59 2.17 -8.41
CA LEU A 7 0.23 1.65 -8.20
C LEU A 7 -0.44 2.28 -6.97
N PHE A 8 0.30 2.46 -5.87
CA PHE A 8 -0.21 3.17 -4.70
C PHE A 8 -0.45 4.65 -4.99
N PHE A 9 0.39 5.29 -5.82
CA PHE A 9 0.16 6.66 -6.28
C PHE A 9 -1.12 6.77 -7.11
N LEU A 10 -1.32 5.89 -8.09
CA LEU A 10 -2.54 5.85 -8.90
C LEU A 10 -3.80 5.67 -8.04
N ARG A 11 -3.70 4.90 -6.94
CA ARG A 11 -4.78 4.80 -5.95
C ARG A 11 -5.11 6.16 -5.36
N VAL A 12 -4.12 6.85 -4.79
CA VAL A 12 -4.32 8.14 -4.12
C VAL A 12 -4.83 9.18 -5.11
N LEU A 13 -4.30 9.17 -6.34
CA LEU A 13 -4.77 10.02 -7.42
C LEU A 13 -6.22 9.72 -7.79
N GLY A 14 -6.59 8.45 -7.99
CA GLY A 14 -7.98 8.05 -8.28
C GLY A 14 -8.94 8.50 -7.18
N GLN A 15 -8.56 8.28 -5.92
CA GLN A 15 -9.32 8.73 -4.76
C GLN A 15 -9.48 10.27 -4.72
N ALA A 16 -8.42 11.01 -5.04
CA ALA A 16 -8.46 12.47 -5.11
C ALA A 16 -9.32 12.97 -6.28
N LEU A 17 -9.23 12.35 -7.45
CA LEU A 17 -10.05 12.68 -8.61
C LEU A 17 -11.53 12.52 -8.31
N VAL A 18 -11.92 11.41 -7.67
CA VAL A 18 -13.32 11.20 -7.26
C VAL A 18 -13.76 12.22 -6.21
N ALA A 19 -12.94 12.50 -5.21
CA ALA A 19 -13.31 13.43 -4.14
C ALA A 19 -13.45 14.89 -4.58
N PHE A 20 -12.60 15.36 -5.48
CA PHE A 20 -12.55 16.78 -5.87
C PHE A 20 -13.25 17.09 -7.19
N PHE A 21 -13.37 16.10 -8.09
CA PHE A 21 -13.88 16.31 -9.45
C PHE A 21 -15.08 15.42 -9.80
N ASP A 22 -15.60 14.62 -8.86
CA ASP A 22 -16.78 13.76 -9.03
C ASP A 22 -16.75 12.94 -10.34
N VAL A 23 -15.60 12.33 -10.62
CA VAL A 23 -15.36 11.63 -11.89
C VAL A 23 -16.24 10.38 -11.97
N ARG A 24 -17.37 10.48 -12.70
CA ARG A 24 -18.38 9.41 -12.86
C ARG A 24 -17.88 8.11 -13.51
N ARG A 25 -16.73 8.13 -14.17
CA ARG A 25 -16.10 6.93 -14.75
C ARG A 25 -15.41 6.05 -13.69
N LEU A 26 -15.15 6.61 -12.51
CA LEU A 26 -14.52 5.90 -11.40
C LEU A 26 -15.57 5.45 -10.37
N PRO A 27 -15.26 4.42 -9.56
CA PRO A 27 -16.10 4.01 -8.44
C PRO A 27 -16.48 5.17 -7.52
N ALA A 28 -17.67 5.12 -6.91
CA ALA A 28 -18.14 6.19 -6.04
C ALA A 28 -17.26 6.31 -4.79
N MET A 29 -17.16 7.50 -4.18
CA MET A 29 -16.22 7.72 -3.06
C MET A 29 -16.42 6.74 -1.90
N ALA A 30 -17.65 6.27 -1.65
CA ALA A 30 -17.95 5.24 -0.66
C ALA A 30 -17.18 3.93 -0.87
N GLU A 31 -16.84 3.59 -2.12
CA GLU A 31 -16.10 2.38 -2.48
C GLU A 31 -14.59 2.50 -2.21
N TRP A 32 -14.07 3.73 -2.18
CA TRP A 32 -12.65 4.03 -1.91
C TRP A 32 -12.29 4.05 -0.42
N TYR A 33 -13.29 4.01 0.47
CA TYR A 33 -13.10 3.95 1.92
C TYR A 33 -13.34 2.56 2.48
N SER A 34 -12.57 2.26 3.52
CA SER A 34 -12.85 1.15 4.43
C SER A 34 -13.80 1.54 5.57
N GLY A 35 -14.17 2.82 5.67
CA GLY A 35 -15.02 3.41 6.72
C GLY A 35 -14.29 3.74 8.03
N LEU A 36 -13.00 3.38 8.16
CA LEU A 36 -12.24 3.49 9.42
C LEU A 36 -11.77 4.92 9.76
N LEU A 37 -11.43 5.72 8.75
CA LEU A 37 -10.90 7.07 8.93
C LEU A 37 -11.58 8.05 7.96
N PRO A 38 -11.91 9.28 8.40
CA PRO A 38 -12.48 10.29 7.53
C PRO A 38 -11.44 10.79 6.51
N TYR A 39 -11.90 11.24 5.34
CA TYR A 39 -11.01 11.67 4.25
C TYR A 39 -9.96 12.71 4.63
N PRO A 40 -10.29 13.77 5.40
CA PRO A 40 -9.33 14.82 5.72
C PRO A 40 -8.12 14.33 6.51
N LEU A 41 -8.25 13.24 7.28
CA LEU A 41 -7.12 12.59 7.94
C LEU A 41 -6.46 11.54 7.04
N LEU A 42 -7.25 10.82 6.24
CA LEU A 42 -6.75 9.76 5.39
C LEU A 42 -5.81 10.29 4.30
N LEU A 43 -6.13 11.41 3.66
CA LEU A 43 -5.34 11.96 2.57
C LEU A 43 -3.92 12.38 3.01
N PRO A 44 -3.72 13.15 4.11
CA PRO A 44 -2.39 13.45 4.61
C PRO A 44 -1.55 12.19 4.90
N ILE A 45 -2.14 11.16 5.52
CA ILE A 45 -1.45 9.91 5.80
C ILE A 45 -1.00 9.24 4.49
N GLN A 46 -1.86 9.20 3.48
CA GLN A 46 -1.53 8.65 2.16
C GLN A 46 -0.41 9.42 1.47
N VAL A 47 -0.42 10.75 1.55
CA VAL A 47 0.65 11.62 1.01
C VAL A 47 1.97 11.35 1.72
N VAL A 48 1.97 11.24 3.06
CA VAL A 48 3.18 10.90 3.82
C VAL A 48 3.74 9.54 3.41
N ILE A 49 2.88 8.53 3.25
CA ILE A 49 3.29 7.21 2.76
C ILE A 49 3.90 7.32 1.36
N LEU A 50 3.27 8.05 0.43
CA LEU A 50 3.78 8.25 -0.92
C LEU A 50 5.15 8.93 -0.95
N LEU A 51 5.32 10.01 -0.18
CA LEU A 51 6.60 10.71 -0.07
C LEU A 51 7.68 9.79 0.49
N ALA A 52 7.35 8.98 1.51
CA ALA A 52 8.26 7.98 2.04
C ALA A 52 8.62 6.92 0.98
N GLN A 53 7.65 6.39 0.24
CA GLN A 53 7.89 5.43 -0.84
C GLN A 53 8.75 6.01 -1.96
N ALA A 54 8.50 7.27 -2.36
CA ALA A 54 9.25 7.97 -3.40
C ALA A 54 10.70 8.23 -2.96
N LYS A 55 10.90 8.72 -1.74
CA LYS A 55 12.24 8.93 -1.15
C LYS A 55 13.01 7.62 -1.09
N ILE A 56 12.42 6.58 -0.50
CA ILE A 56 13.06 5.26 -0.38
C ILE A 56 13.39 4.69 -1.76
N SER A 57 12.48 4.77 -2.73
CA SER A 57 12.72 4.27 -4.08
C SER A 57 13.84 5.04 -4.79
N THR A 58 13.92 6.35 -4.56
CA THR A 58 14.98 7.22 -5.10
C THR A 58 16.33 6.92 -4.47
N ASP A 59 16.37 6.75 -3.14
CA ASP A 59 17.58 6.40 -2.40
C ASP A 59 18.12 5.03 -2.85
N VAL A 60 17.23 4.06 -3.05
CA VAL A 60 17.57 2.73 -3.60
C VAL A 60 18.10 2.84 -5.03
N PHE A 61 17.46 3.63 -5.89
CA PHE A 61 17.87 3.81 -7.29
C PHE A 61 19.24 4.48 -7.40
N ARG A 62 19.48 5.53 -6.62
CA ARG A 62 20.75 6.28 -6.59
C ARG A 62 21.86 5.55 -5.84
N ARG A 63 21.57 4.40 -5.20
CA ARG A 63 22.46 3.67 -4.27
C ARG A 63 23.01 4.56 -3.13
N THR A 64 22.31 5.64 -2.81
CA THR A 64 22.70 6.64 -1.81
C THR A 64 21.59 6.76 -0.78
N GLY A 65 21.90 6.70 0.51
CA GLY A 65 20.91 6.96 1.55
C GLY A 65 21.19 6.21 2.86
N TRP A 66 20.50 6.60 3.93
CA TRP A 66 20.65 6.00 5.26
C TRP A 66 20.30 4.51 5.30
N LEU A 67 19.42 4.06 4.40
CA LEU A 67 19.09 2.64 4.14
C LEU A 67 20.25 1.83 3.51
N ALA A 68 21.35 2.46 3.12
CA ALA A 68 22.59 1.77 2.76
C ALA A 68 23.25 1.10 3.97
N ARG A 69 22.95 1.53 5.21
CA ARG A 69 23.29 0.76 6.41
C ARG A 69 22.36 -0.45 6.49
N ARG A 70 22.84 -1.58 5.98
CA ARG A 70 22.11 -2.85 5.91
C ARG A 70 21.84 -3.42 7.29
N HIS A 71 20.66 -3.17 7.83
CA HIS A 71 20.23 -3.75 9.10
C HIS A 71 19.47 -5.07 8.86
N SER A 72 20.19 -6.20 8.92
CA SER A 72 19.62 -7.54 8.72
C SER A 72 18.42 -7.88 9.62
N ARG A 73 18.34 -7.29 10.83
CA ARG A 73 17.18 -7.41 11.73
C ARG A 73 15.99 -6.59 11.24
N ALA A 74 16.20 -5.35 10.82
CA ALA A 74 15.15 -4.47 10.31
C ALA A 74 14.51 -5.03 9.03
N GLY A 75 15.33 -5.55 8.10
CA GLY A 75 14.81 -6.21 6.89
C GLY A 75 13.96 -7.44 7.20
N ARG A 76 14.35 -8.26 8.19
CA ARG A 76 13.53 -9.40 8.65
C ARG A 76 12.22 -8.96 9.30
N ALA A 77 12.27 -7.99 10.21
CA ALA A 77 11.08 -7.46 10.86
C ALA A 77 10.08 -6.89 9.85
N LEU A 78 10.57 -6.12 8.87
CA LEU A 78 9.72 -5.54 7.83
C LEU A 78 9.05 -6.61 6.96
N ARG A 79 9.75 -7.71 6.63
CA ARG A 79 9.14 -8.83 5.92
C ARG A 79 8.04 -9.51 6.74
N TRP A 80 8.31 -9.79 8.02
CA TRP A 80 7.30 -10.40 8.90
C TRP A 80 6.07 -9.51 9.06
N LEU A 81 6.29 -8.21 9.28
CA LEU A 81 5.21 -7.24 9.37
C LEU A 81 4.41 -7.17 8.06
N SER A 82 5.08 -7.19 6.91
CA SER A 82 4.40 -7.19 5.61
C SER A 82 3.56 -8.44 5.37
N ILE A 83 4.04 -9.62 5.78
CA ILE A 83 3.30 -10.88 5.68
C ILE A 83 2.08 -10.82 6.59
N LEU A 84 2.27 -10.45 7.86
CA LEU A 84 1.17 -10.33 8.82
C LEU A 84 0.09 -9.35 8.32
N TYR A 85 0.53 -8.19 7.81
CA TYR A 85 -0.36 -7.18 7.26
C TYR A 85 -1.12 -7.68 6.03
N PHE A 86 -0.43 -8.33 5.08
CA PHE A 86 -1.05 -8.95 3.91
C PHE A 86 -2.08 -10.01 4.32
N SER A 87 -1.72 -10.90 5.25
CA SER A 87 -2.61 -11.96 5.74
C SER A 87 -3.86 -11.38 6.39
N GLY A 88 -3.74 -10.31 7.19
CA GLY A 88 -4.90 -9.62 7.77
C GLY A 88 -5.84 -9.05 6.70
N MET A 89 -5.28 -8.47 5.64
CA MET A 89 -6.06 -7.96 4.51
C MET A 89 -6.69 -9.07 3.67
N ALA A 90 -5.98 -10.19 3.48
CA ALA A 90 -6.49 -11.38 2.80
C ALA A 90 -7.65 -12.02 3.58
N LEU A 91 -7.52 -12.12 4.91
CA LEU A 91 -8.61 -12.58 5.78
C LEU A 91 -9.82 -11.63 5.69
N ARG A 92 -9.58 -10.31 5.76
CA ARG A 92 -10.65 -9.32 5.58
C ARG A 92 -11.36 -9.49 4.24
N TYR A 93 -10.62 -9.73 3.16
CA TYR A 93 -11.21 -10.03 1.85
C TYR A 93 -12.06 -11.31 1.88
N ALA A 94 -11.51 -12.41 2.42
CA ALA A 94 -12.20 -13.69 2.49
C ALA A 94 -13.52 -13.58 3.28
N ILE A 95 -13.50 -12.90 4.44
CA ILE A 95 -14.71 -12.63 5.23
C ILE A 95 -15.70 -11.78 4.43
N THR A 96 -15.23 -10.71 3.77
CA THR A 96 -16.08 -9.85 2.94
C THR A 96 -16.74 -10.65 1.81
N MET A 97 -16.02 -11.55 1.15
CA MET A 97 -16.56 -12.38 0.07
C MET A 97 -17.47 -13.50 0.55
N ALA A 98 -17.27 -13.99 1.78
CA ALA A 98 -18.17 -14.97 2.38
C ALA A 98 -19.53 -14.35 2.75
N TRP A 99 -19.55 -13.07 3.13
CA TRP A 99 -20.77 -12.38 3.57
C TRP A 99 -21.44 -11.57 2.47
N TYR A 100 -20.65 -11.00 1.57
CA TYR A 100 -21.07 -10.07 0.52
C TYR A 100 -20.36 -10.40 -0.80
N PRO A 101 -20.63 -11.58 -1.41
CA PRO A 101 -19.98 -12.02 -2.64
C PRO A 101 -20.21 -11.06 -3.82
N GLU A 102 -21.28 -10.27 -3.80
CA GLU A 102 -21.60 -9.24 -4.79
C GLU A 102 -20.60 -8.06 -4.78
N ARG A 103 -19.84 -7.86 -3.69
CA ARG A 103 -18.88 -6.75 -3.56
C ARG A 103 -17.50 -7.06 -4.16
N ARG A 104 -17.42 -8.11 -4.97
CA ARG A 104 -16.16 -8.64 -5.49
C ARG A 104 -15.44 -7.61 -6.37
N TRP A 105 -14.13 -7.52 -6.21
CA TRP A 105 -13.21 -6.63 -6.93
C TRP A 105 -13.40 -5.12 -6.70
N LEU A 106 -14.56 -4.58 -7.07
CA LEU A 106 -14.84 -3.14 -7.08
C LEU A 106 -15.89 -2.72 -6.06
N GLY A 107 -16.60 -3.66 -5.41
CA GLY A 107 -17.63 -3.30 -4.45
C GLY A 107 -17.12 -2.59 -3.20
N THR A 108 -18.07 -2.04 -2.43
CA THR A 108 -17.80 -1.16 -1.28
C THR A 108 -16.78 -1.75 -0.31
N GLY A 109 -15.66 -1.06 -0.15
CA GLY A 109 -14.60 -1.43 0.79
C GLY A 109 -13.62 -2.49 0.28
N THR A 110 -13.78 -3.00 -0.94
CA THR A 110 -12.88 -3.98 -1.56
C THR A 110 -11.65 -3.33 -2.21
N ILE A 111 -11.83 -2.16 -2.84
CA ILE A 111 -10.75 -1.40 -3.48
C ILE A 111 -9.59 -1.13 -2.50
N PRO A 112 -9.81 -0.62 -1.27
CA PRO A 112 -8.74 -0.43 -0.30
C PRO A 112 -7.97 -1.70 0.03
N ILE A 113 -8.64 -2.85 0.11
CA ILE A 113 -8.02 -4.14 0.48
C ILE A 113 -6.96 -4.53 -0.56
N VAL A 114 -7.29 -4.41 -1.85
CA VAL A 114 -6.35 -4.70 -2.94
C VAL A 114 -5.14 -3.77 -2.89
N PHE A 115 -5.34 -2.48 -2.63
CA PHE A 115 -4.22 -1.54 -2.51
C PHE A 115 -3.39 -1.73 -1.24
N HIS A 116 -3.98 -2.26 -0.16
CA HIS A 116 -3.21 -2.69 1.00
C HIS A 116 -2.32 -3.91 0.69
N TRP A 117 -2.73 -4.80 -0.21
CA TRP A 117 -1.84 -5.85 -0.72
C TRP A 117 -0.66 -5.28 -1.51
N VAL A 118 -0.90 -4.27 -2.36
CA VAL A 118 0.17 -3.55 -3.08
C VAL A 118 1.16 -2.91 -2.10
N LEU A 119 0.65 -2.25 -1.07
CA LEU A 119 1.47 -1.67 -0.01
C LEU A 119 2.26 -2.75 0.75
N ALA A 120 1.63 -3.87 1.09
CA ALA A 120 2.30 -4.99 1.76
C ALA A 120 3.42 -5.57 0.89
N ALA A 121 3.16 -5.78 -0.40
CA ALA A 121 4.17 -6.24 -1.36
C ALA A 121 5.34 -5.25 -1.50
N TYR A 122 5.06 -3.95 -1.43
CA TYR A 122 6.11 -2.92 -1.38
C TYR A 122 6.96 -3.09 -0.11
N LEU A 123 6.35 -3.20 1.07
CA LEU A 123 7.10 -3.39 2.32
C LEU A 123 7.90 -4.69 2.32
N TYR A 124 7.35 -5.79 1.78
CA TYR A 124 8.04 -7.06 1.67
C TYR A 124 9.29 -6.95 0.78
N THR A 125 9.15 -6.29 -0.38
CA THR A 125 10.24 -6.12 -1.34
C THR A 125 11.32 -5.20 -0.77
N LEU A 126 10.92 -4.18 0.00
CA LEU A 126 11.84 -3.30 0.73
C LEU A 126 12.58 -4.09 1.83
N GLY A 127 11.87 -4.91 2.60
CA GLY A 127 12.47 -5.77 3.63
C GLY A 127 13.44 -6.79 3.05
N ARG A 128 13.16 -7.32 1.85
CA ARG A 128 14.10 -8.16 1.08
C ARG A 128 15.35 -7.37 0.70
N TYR A 129 15.21 -6.14 0.20
CA TYR A 129 16.34 -5.30 -0.19
C TYR A 129 17.24 -4.95 1.01
N VAL A 130 16.64 -4.45 2.10
CA VAL A 130 17.35 -4.08 3.33
C VAL A 130 17.94 -5.29 4.06
N GLY A 131 17.28 -6.45 3.95
CA GLY A 131 17.65 -7.68 4.65
C GLY A 131 18.59 -8.61 3.89
N ARG A 132 18.95 -8.34 2.62
CA ARG A 132 19.97 -9.11 1.90
C ARG A 132 21.32 -8.92 2.60
N ARG A 133 21.70 -9.93 3.39
CA ARG A 133 23.08 -10.11 3.82
C ARG A 133 23.93 -10.42 2.60
N ASP A 134 25.13 -9.86 2.56
CA ASP A 134 26.21 -10.29 1.69
C ASP A 134 26.30 -11.82 1.77
N ALA A 135 25.89 -12.48 0.69
CA ALA A 135 26.25 -13.86 0.43
C ALA A 135 27.62 -13.82 -0.23
N ARG A 136 28.64 -13.45 0.55
CA ARG A 136 30.07 -13.68 0.29
C ARG A 136 30.78 -13.78 1.63
#